data_AF-A0A8C6S1N4-F1
#
_entry.id   AF-A0A8C6S1N4-F1
#
_cell.length_a   1.000
_cell.length_b   1.000
_cell.length_c   1.000
_cell.angle_alpha   90.00
_cell.angle_beta   90.00
_cell.angle_gamma   90.00
#
_symmetry.space_group_name_H-M   'P 1'
#
loop_
_entity.id
_entity.type
_entity.pdbx_description
1 polymer ?
#
loop_
_entity_poly.entity_id
_entity_poly.type
_entity_poly.pdbx_seq_one_letter_code
_entity_poly.pdbx_strand_id
1 'polypeptide(L)'
;PCSLSRGEQEPEPPELSDSGDEAGWEDADAEPTHDRRHTPCLFCDRLFTSAEETFSHCKLEHQFSIDTMVHKHGLEFYGYIKLINFIRLKNPTVEYMNSMSSPVPWEREEHLKPVLEDDLLLQFDVEDLYEPVSAPFSYPNGVSENTSVVEKLKRMEERALSAEAALARAREDLQRMRQFAQDFVMNTDVRTSTPAIADLEDEDGVYFSSYGHYGIHEEMLKDKVRTESYRDFIYQNPHIFKDKVVLDVGCGTGILSMFAAKAGAKKVLGVDQSEILYQAMDIIRLNRLEDTVTLIKGKIEEVRLPVEKVDVIISEWMGYFLLFESMLDSVLYAKNKYLGKGGSVYPDICTISLVAVSDVSKHADRIAFWDDVYGFNMSCMKKAVIPEAVVEVLDPKTLVSDPCGVKHIDCHTTSISDLEFASDFTLKITKTAVCTVALYFIQHFRTLPMQVVFSTGPQSTQTHWKQTVFLLEKPFAVKAGEALKGKITVHKNKKDPRSLTVSLTLNSSTQTYSLQ
;
A
#
# COMPACT_ATOMS: atom_id res chain seq x y z
N PRO A 1 27.49 61.75 5.50
CA PRO A 1 27.41 62.61 4.30
C PRO A 1 27.53 61.75 3.03
N CYS A 2 26.51 61.85 2.16
CA CYS A 2 26.35 61.27 0.82
C CYS A 2 27.62 61.37 -0.07
N SER A 3 27.82 60.66 -1.19
CA SER A 3 26.92 60.19 -2.28
C SER A 3 27.79 59.39 -3.28
N LEU A 4 27.38 58.20 -3.75
CA LEU A 4 26.84 57.87 -5.09
C LEU A 4 27.69 58.17 -6.35
N SER A 5 28.15 57.08 -7.00
CA SER A 5 27.75 56.60 -8.36
C SER A 5 28.71 56.65 -9.57
N ARG A 6 28.65 55.52 -10.31
CA ARG A 6 29.02 55.19 -11.73
C ARG A 6 30.52 55.11 -12.07
N GLY A 7 31.04 54.11 -12.80
CA GLY A 7 30.49 52.98 -13.57
C GLY A 7 31.35 52.82 -14.84
N GLU A 8 31.87 51.62 -15.14
CA GLU A 8 32.36 51.23 -16.48
C GLU A 8 32.57 49.69 -16.59
N GLN A 9 32.46 49.19 -17.81
CA GLN A 9 32.03 47.84 -18.24
C GLN A 9 33.14 46.76 -18.36
N GLU A 10 32.64 45.51 -18.44
CA GLU A 10 33.15 44.14 -18.68
C GLU A 10 34.40 43.86 -19.54
N PRO A 11 34.91 42.60 -19.47
CA PRO A 11 34.70 41.69 -20.61
C PRO A 11 34.21 40.26 -20.24
N GLU A 12 33.32 39.69 -21.07
CA GLU A 12 32.94 38.26 -21.23
C GLU A 12 34.13 37.37 -21.66
N PRO A 13 34.15 35.99 -21.54
CA PRO A 13 33.09 34.99 -21.93
C PRO A 13 33.08 33.67 -21.07
N PRO A 14 32.50 32.49 -21.45
CA PRO A 14 31.66 32.11 -22.59
C PRO A 14 30.32 31.40 -22.26
N GLU A 15 29.45 31.36 -23.27
CA GLU A 15 28.17 30.68 -23.33
C GLU A 15 28.28 29.15 -23.18
N LEU A 16 27.42 28.58 -22.33
CA LEU A 16 26.98 27.18 -22.37
C LEU A 16 25.46 27.19 -22.41
N SER A 17 24.91 26.90 -23.59
CA SER A 17 23.49 26.67 -23.82
C SER A 17 23.11 25.28 -23.31
N ASP A 18 22.15 25.21 -22.39
CA ASP A 18 21.29 24.04 -22.27
C ASP A 18 19.88 24.50 -21.91
N SER A 19 19.04 24.59 -22.93
CA SER A 19 17.61 24.87 -22.84
C SER A 19 16.89 23.55 -22.61
N GLY A 20 16.42 23.33 -21.37
CA GLY A 20 15.58 22.20 -20.99
C GLY A 20 14.23 22.68 -20.45
N ASP A 21 13.25 22.75 -21.36
CA ASP A 21 11.84 22.37 -21.24
C ASP A 21 11.04 22.64 -19.95
N GLU A 22 10.28 23.73 -19.98
CA GLU A 22 9.01 23.91 -19.25
C GLU A 22 7.88 23.96 -20.28
N ALA A 23 7.22 22.83 -20.55
CA ALA A 23 5.96 22.78 -21.28
C ALA A 23 4.82 22.61 -20.27
N GLY A 24 4.03 23.67 -20.11
CA GLY A 24 2.83 23.69 -19.29
C GLY A 24 1.77 22.69 -19.77
N TRP A 25 1.02 22.18 -18.81
CA TRP A 25 -0.18 21.38 -19.03
C TRP A 25 -1.27 22.25 -19.66
N GLU A 26 -1.37 22.22 -20.99
CA GLU A 26 -2.55 22.73 -21.72
C GLU A 26 -3.53 21.60 -21.99
N ASP A 27 -4.81 21.92 -21.82
CA ASP A 27 -5.99 21.08 -22.00
C ASP A 27 -5.96 20.27 -23.30
N ALA A 28 -5.93 18.94 -23.19
CA ALA A 28 -6.01 18.03 -24.32
C ALA A 28 -7.46 17.70 -24.70
N ASP A 29 -8.19 18.71 -25.17
CA ASP A 29 -9.39 18.57 -26.03
C ASP A 29 -9.03 18.98 -27.48
N ALA A 30 -7.88 18.51 -27.98
CA ALA A 30 -7.45 18.70 -29.36
C ALA A 30 -7.14 17.33 -30.00
N GLU A 31 -7.78 17.06 -31.14
CA GLU A 31 -7.54 15.88 -31.96
C GLU A 31 -6.04 15.69 -32.25
N PRO A 32 -5.46 14.49 -32.07
CA PRO A 32 -4.03 14.30 -32.20
C PRO A 32 -3.60 14.44 -33.66
N THR A 33 -2.68 15.38 -33.90
CA THR A 33 -1.92 15.44 -35.14
C THR A 33 -0.97 14.24 -35.19
N HIS A 34 -1.12 13.40 -36.21
CA HIS A 34 -0.25 12.24 -36.48
C HIS A 34 1.19 12.71 -36.75
N ASP A 35 2.04 12.73 -35.73
CA ASP A 35 3.48 12.63 -35.95
C ASP A 35 3.78 11.19 -36.39
N ARG A 36 4.19 11.04 -37.65
CA ARG A 36 4.47 9.71 -38.22
C ARG A 36 5.70 9.14 -37.51
N ARG A 37 5.49 8.21 -36.58
CA ARG A 37 6.56 7.43 -35.95
C ARG A 37 7.29 6.63 -37.04
N HIS A 38 8.61 6.71 -37.07
CA HIS A 38 9.44 5.94 -38.00
C HIS A 38 10.42 5.06 -37.22
N THR A 39 10.65 3.82 -37.68
CA THR A 39 11.70 2.93 -37.16
C THR A 39 12.71 2.56 -38.25
N PRO A 40 14.02 2.47 -37.94
CA PRO A 40 15.02 2.02 -38.91
C PRO A 40 14.97 0.52 -39.20
N CYS A 41 15.41 0.10 -40.39
CA CYS A 41 15.68 -1.30 -40.70
C CYS A 41 16.72 -1.90 -39.74
N LEU A 42 16.63 -3.21 -39.49
CA LEU A 42 17.59 -3.94 -38.66
C LEU A 42 19.02 -4.00 -39.23
N PHE A 43 19.21 -3.80 -40.54
CA PHE A 43 20.51 -3.99 -41.22
C PHE A 43 20.92 -2.84 -42.15
N CYS A 44 20.12 -1.76 -42.24
CA CYS A 44 20.48 -0.56 -43.01
C CYS A 44 19.78 0.69 -42.47
N ASP A 45 20.14 1.86 -43.01
CA ASP A 45 19.67 3.16 -42.51
C ASP A 45 18.29 3.60 -43.06
N ARG A 46 17.53 2.68 -43.69
CA ARG A 46 16.18 3.01 -44.20
C ARG A 46 15.16 3.05 -43.07
N LEU A 47 14.28 4.05 -43.12
CA LEU A 47 13.23 4.28 -42.13
C LEU A 47 11.85 3.87 -42.67
N PHE A 48 11.02 3.29 -41.80
CA PHE A 48 9.68 2.79 -42.13
C PHE A 48 8.65 3.25 -41.12
N THR A 49 7.39 3.33 -41.54
CA THR A 49 6.29 3.81 -40.70
C THR A 49 5.58 2.72 -39.91
N SER A 50 5.92 1.45 -40.14
CA SER A 50 5.40 0.31 -39.37
C SER A 50 6.44 -0.81 -39.21
N ALA A 51 6.19 -1.70 -38.24
CA ALA A 51 7.03 -2.88 -38.02
C ALA A 51 6.91 -3.87 -39.18
N GLU A 52 5.72 -4.06 -39.73
CA GLU A 52 5.43 -4.96 -40.86
C GLU A 52 6.13 -4.51 -42.15
N GLU A 53 6.18 -3.19 -42.42
CA GLU A 53 6.94 -2.63 -43.52
C GLU A 53 8.44 -2.88 -43.35
N THR A 54 8.93 -2.70 -42.12
CA THR A 54 10.33 -2.96 -41.77
C THR A 54 10.71 -4.43 -41.95
N PHE A 55 9.86 -5.35 -41.51
CA PHE A 55 10.08 -6.79 -41.68
C PHE A 55 10.01 -7.22 -43.14
N SER A 56 9.07 -6.67 -43.90
CA SER A 56 8.96 -6.91 -45.34
C SER A 56 10.23 -6.47 -46.06
N HIS A 57 10.78 -5.31 -45.70
CA HIS A 57 12.05 -4.83 -46.23
C HIS A 57 13.24 -5.71 -45.83
N CYS A 58 13.33 -6.12 -44.56
CA CYS A 58 14.36 -7.07 -44.11
C CYS A 58 14.32 -8.39 -44.90
N LYS A 59 13.12 -8.88 -45.22
CA LYS A 59 12.93 -10.12 -45.98
C LYS A 59 13.34 -9.97 -47.45
N LEU A 60 12.94 -8.87 -48.10
CA LEU A 60 13.17 -8.65 -49.53
C LEU A 60 14.61 -8.23 -49.86
N GLU A 61 15.17 -7.30 -49.09
CA GLU A 61 16.47 -6.67 -49.42
C GLU A 61 17.63 -7.30 -48.64
N HIS A 62 17.37 -7.81 -47.44
CA HIS A 62 18.39 -8.39 -46.57
C HIS A 62 18.32 -9.91 -46.50
N GLN A 63 17.31 -10.57 -47.08
CA GLN A 63 17.08 -12.02 -46.96
C GLN A 63 16.99 -12.50 -45.49
N PHE A 64 16.54 -11.61 -44.61
CA PHE A 64 16.33 -11.89 -43.19
C PHE A 64 14.83 -11.92 -42.88
N SER A 65 14.35 -13.05 -42.38
CA SER A 65 12.95 -13.24 -41.99
C SER A 65 12.84 -13.31 -40.47
N ILE A 66 12.17 -12.32 -39.88
CA ILE A 66 11.88 -12.31 -38.44
C ILE A 66 10.94 -13.47 -38.06
N ASP A 67 9.96 -13.79 -38.93
CA ASP A 67 9.03 -14.90 -38.76
C ASP A 67 9.79 -16.22 -38.57
N THR A 68 10.76 -16.49 -39.44
CA THR A 68 11.53 -17.72 -39.41
C THR A 68 12.44 -17.78 -38.19
N MET A 69 12.99 -16.65 -37.73
CA MET A 69 13.82 -16.61 -36.52
C MET A 69 13.02 -16.84 -35.23
N VAL A 70 11.84 -16.23 -35.12
CA VAL A 70 10.93 -16.41 -33.98
C VAL A 70 10.50 -17.87 -33.86
N HIS A 71 10.07 -18.48 -34.97
CA HIS A 71 9.67 -19.90 -35.00
C HIS A 71 10.84 -20.86 -34.80
N LYS A 72 11.99 -20.63 -35.44
CA LYS A 72 13.17 -21.50 -35.35
C LYS A 72 13.73 -21.57 -33.93
N HIS A 73 13.63 -20.48 -33.16
CA HIS A 73 14.20 -20.39 -31.82
C HIS A 73 13.14 -20.39 -30.70
N GLY A 74 11.85 -20.52 -31.03
CA GLY A 74 10.76 -20.56 -30.05
C GLY A 74 10.71 -19.29 -29.18
N LEU A 75 10.85 -18.12 -29.80
CA LEU A 75 10.95 -16.86 -29.08
C LEU A 75 9.57 -16.39 -28.63
N GLU A 76 9.35 -16.38 -27.31
CA GLU A 76 8.23 -15.67 -26.67
C GLU A 76 8.54 -14.17 -26.55
N PHE A 77 7.61 -13.36 -26.02
CA PHE A 77 7.70 -11.90 -25.93
C PHE A 77 9.09 -11.38 -25.53
N TYR A 78 9.62 -11.81 -24.40
CA TYR A 78 10.94 -11.36 -23.93
C TYR A 78 12.10 -11.87 -24.79
N GLY A 79 12.00 -13.06 -25.38
CA GLY A 79 13.01 -13.60 -26.29
C GLY A 79 13.11 -12.81 -27.59
N TYR A 80 11.96 -12.36 -28.11
CA TYR A 80 11.86 -11.50 -29.28
C TYR A 80 12.46 -10.11 -29.04
N ILE A 81 12.15 -9.47 -27.90
CA ILE A 81 12.74 -8.18 -27.51
C ILE A 81 14.27 -8.27 -27.44
N LYS A 82 14.79 -9.33 -26.82
CA LYS A 82 16.24 -9.59 -26.73
C LYS A 82 16.88 -9.77 -28.10
N LEU A 83 16.23 -10.47 -29.03
CA LEU A 83 16.71 -10.64 -30.41
C LEU A 83 16.83 -9.28 -31.13
N ILE A 84 15.78 -8.46 -31.10
CA ILE A 84 15.79 -7.14 -31.75
C ILE A 84 16.89 -6.26 -31.17
N ASN A 85 16.97 -6.14 -29.84
CA ASN A 85 18.00 -5.35 -29.18
C ASN A 85 19.42 -5.87 -29.45
N PHE A 86 19.61 -7.19 -29.54
CA PHE A 86 20.90 -7.78 -29.91
C PHE A 86 21.34 -7.35 -31.33
N ILE A 87 20.43 -7.42 -32.30
CA ILE A 87 20.73 -7.00 -33.68
C ILE A 87 21.09 -5.51 -33.70
N ARG A 88 20.31 -4.67 -33.02
CA ARG A 88 20.58 -3.23 -32.90
C ARG A 88 21.92 -2.92 -32.24
N LEU A 89 22.25 -3.63 -31.16
CA LEU A 89 23.43 -3.34 -30.35
C LEU A 89 24.74 -3.88 -30.96
N LYS A 90 24.68 -5.06 -31.59
CA LYS A 90 25.88 -5.75 -32.10
C LYS A 90 26.07 -5.61 -33.60
N ASN A 91 25.05 -5.12 -34.32
CA ASN A 91 25.02 -4.98 -35.77
C ASN A 91 25.61 -6.20 -36.52
N PRO A 92 25.11 -7.41 -36.25
CA PRO A 92 25.63 -8.64 -36.85
C PRO A 92 25.31 -8.71 -38.35
N THR A 93 26.12 -9.44 -39.12
CA THR A 93 25.81 -9.69 -40.53
C THR A 93 24.61 -10.64 -40.68
N VAL A 94 23.88 -10.53 -41.79
CA VAL A 94 22.71 -11.39 -42.02
C VAL A 94 23.10 -12.86 -42.18
N GLU A 95 24.28 -13.15 -42.76
CA GLU A 95 24.77 -14.53 -42.87
C GLU A 95 25.03 -15.14 -41.48
N TYR A 96 25.55 -14.33 -40.55
CA TYR A 96 25.68 -14.76 -39.16
C TYR A 96 24.30 -15.00 -38.54
N MET A 97 23.36 -14.09 -38.74
CA MET A 97 22.00 -14.23 -38.21
C MET A 97 21.29 -15.51 -38.68
N ASN A 98 21.40 -15.83 -39.97
CA ASN A 98 20.73 -16.99 -40.57
C ASN A 98 21.42 -18.33 -40.25
N SER A 99 22.73 -18.33 -40.03
CA SER A 99 23.53 -19.55 -39.76
C SER A 99 23.55 -20.01 -38.30
N MET A 100 22.99 -19.22 -37.38
CA MET A 100 23.01 -19.58 -35.95
C MET A 100 22.17 -20.82 -35.61
N SER A 101 22.68 -21.57 -34.63
CA SER A 101 22.02 -22.67 -33.93
C SER A 101 22.19 -22.50 -32.42
N SER A 102 21.37 -23.17 -31.62
CA SER A 102 21.45 -23.10 -30.15
C SER A 102 22.85 -23.48 -29.62
N PRO A 103 23.40 -22.79 -28.60
CA PRO A 103 22.81 -21.71 -27.81
C PRO A 103 22.88 -20.33 -28.50
N VAL A 104 21.85 -19.50 -28.28
CA VAL A 104 21.75 -18.17 -28.88
C VAL A 104 22.49 -17.10 -28.06
N PRO A 105 23.13 -16.10 -28.71
CA PRO A 105 23.98 -15.13 -28.02
C PRO A 105 23.23 -14.04 -27.24
N TRP A 106 21.91 -13.90 -27.42
CA TRP A 106 21.09 -12.85 -26.81
C TRP A 106 20.36 -13.25 -25.52
N GLU A 107 20.73 -14.35 -24.86
CA GLU A 107 20.07 -14.78 -23.60
C GLU A 107 20.29 -13.84 -22.40
N ARG A 108 21.37 -13.04 -22.43
CA ARG A 108 21.77 -12.18 -21.32
C ARG A 108 20.78 -11.04 -21.08
N GLU A 109 20.58 -10.69 -19.81
CA GLU A 109 19.67 -9.62 -19.35
C GLU A 109 20.00 -8.24 -19.92
N GLU A 110 21.25 -8.01 -20.36
CA GLU A 110 21.68 -6.76 -21.00
C GLU A 110 20.88 -6.40 -22.28
N HIS A 111 20.24 -7.39 -22.92
CA HIS A 111 19.41 -7.19 -24.12
C HIS A 111 17.93 -6.90 -23.82
N LEU A 112 17.53 -6.80 -22.55
CA LEU A 112 16.17 -6.36 -22.16
C LEU A 112 16.02 -4.84 -22.11
N LYS A 113 17.12 -4.09 -22.20
CA LYS A 113 17.07 -2.62 -22.29
C LYS A 113 16.90 -2.20 -23.75
N PRO A 114 15.87 -1.41 -24.10
CA PRO A 114 15.71 -0.87 -25.46
C PRO A 114 16.96 -0.11 -25.91
N VAL A 115 17.43 -0.42 -27.12
CA VAL A 115 18.53 0.34 -27.75
C VAL A 115 18.02 1.66 -28.33
N LEU A 116 16.74 1.70 -28.71
CA LEU A 116 16.03 2.88 -29.20
C LEU A 116 14.76 3.07 -28.35
N GLU A 117 14.53 4.29 -27.85
CA GLU A 117 13.47 4.59 -26.88
C GLU A 117 12.04 4.42 -27.45
N ASP A 118 11.86 4.60 -28.76
CA ASP A 118 10.58 4.47 -29.47
C ASP A 118 10.62 3.45 -30.63
N ASP A 119 11.32 2.33 -30.47
CA ASP A 119 11.40 1.33 -31.53
C ASP A 119 10.04 0.65 -31.78
N LEU A 120 9.43 0.92 -32.94
CA LEU A 120 8.20 0.27 -33.37
C LEU A 120 8.32 -1.26 -33.42
N LEU A 121 9.54 -1.81 -33.61
CA LEU A 121 9.76 -3.25 -33.58
C LEU A 121 9.59 -3.84 -32.17
N LEU A 122 9.86 -3.07 -31.12
CA LEU A 122 9.68 -3.53 -29.73
C LEU A 122 8.22 -3.37 -29.25
N GLN A 123 7.43 -2.57 -29.96
CA GLN A 123 6.00 -2.37 -29.70
C GLN A 123 5.12 -3.37 -30.47
N PHE A 124 5.71 -4.12 -31.41
CA PHE A 124 5.03 -5.13 -32.19
C PHE A 124 4.68 -6.35 -31.34
N ASP A 125 3.44 -6.84 -31.44
CA ASP A 125 2.98 -8.03 -30.73
C ASP A 125 3.53 -9.29 -31.42
N VAL A 126 4.51 -9.94 -30.79
CA VAL A 126 5.13 -11.16 -31.34
C VAL A 126 4.13 -12.31 -31.50
N GLU A 127 3.02 -12.31 -30.75
CA GLU A 127 1.98 -13.35 -30.86
C GLU A 127 1.33 -13.35 -32.25
N ASP A 128 1.29 -12.20 -32.95
CA ASP A 128 0.79 -12.09 -34.33
C ASP A 128 1.64 -12.87 -35.34
N LEU A 129 2.90 -13.17 -35.02
CA LEU A 129 3.78 -14.00 -35.87
C LEU A 129 3.51 -15.50 -35.72
N TYR A 130 2.79 -15.91 -34.67
CA TYR A 130 2.40 -17.31 -34.44
C TYR A 130 1.05 -17.66 -35.07
N GLU A 131 0.31 -16.68 -35.62
CA GLU A 131 -0.86 -16.98 -36.44
C GLU A 131 -0.44 -17.64 -37.77
N PRO A 132 -1.05 -18.77 -38.17
CA PRO A 132 -0.67 -19.44 -39.41
C PRO A 132 -1.06 -18.58 -40.61
N VAL A 133 -0.06 -18.02 -41.29
CA VAL A 133 -0.20 -17.34 -42.59
C VAL A 133 -0.84 -18.30 -43.58
N SER A 134 -2.04 -17.95 -44.02
CA SER A 134 -2.77 -18.63 -45.08
C SER A 134 -1.98 -18.49 -46.38
N ALA A 135 -1.36 -19.57 -46.85
CA ALA A 135 -0.76 -19.62 -48.17
C ALA A 135 -1.86 -19.84 -49.25
N PRO A 136 -1.85 -19.11 -50.38
CA PRO A 136 -2.85 -19.27 -51.43
C PRO A 136 -2.52 -20.48 -52.31
N PHE A 137 -3.39 -21.50 -52.31
CA PHE A 137 -3.37 -22.55 -53.34
C PHE A 137 -4.78 -22.89 -53.81
N SER A 138 -4.92 -22.90 -55.13
CA SER A 138 -6.11 -23.14 -55.93
C SER A 138 -6.64 -24.60 -55.86
N TYR A 139 -7.98 -24.69 -55.80
CA TYR A 139 -9.00 -25.77 -55.88
C TYR A 139 -8.66 -27.11 -56.59
N PRO A 140 -9.34 -28.27 -56.31
CA PRO A 140 -10.81 -28.36 -56.18
C PRO A 140 -11.45 -29.41 -55.22
N ASN A 141 -12.77 -29.24 -55.05
CA ASN A 141 -13.77 -30.07 -54.32
C ASN A 141 -13.80 -29.81 -52.80
N GLY A 142 -14.84 -29.25 -52.19
CA GLY A 142 -16.27 -29.42 -52.42
C GLY A 142 -16.86 -30.06 -51.16
N VAL A 143 -17.58 -29.24 -50.37
CA VAL A 143 -18.41 -29.62 -49.20
C VAL A 143 -17.65 -29.84 -47.86
N SER A 144 -17.37 -28.77 -47.08
CA SER A 144 -17.25 -28.86 -45.60
C SER A 144 -17.08 -27.53 -44.81
N GLU A 145 -17.00 -26.34 -45.42
CA GLU A 145 -16.48 -25.16 -44.70
C GLU A 145 -17.47 -24.37 -43.81
N ASN A 146 -18.78 -24.38 -44.09
CA ASN A 146 -19.69 -23.46 -43.40
C ASN A 146 -19.93 -23.77 -41.92
N THR A 147 -19.74 -25.02 -41.48
CA THR A 147 -19.97 -25.40 -40.08
C THR A 147 -18.81 -24.98 -39.17
N SER A 148 -17.57 -25.02 -39.68
CA SER A 148 -16.37 -24.68 -38.91
C SER A 148 -16.22 -23.16 -38.68
N VAL A 149 -16.60 -22.35 -39.67
CA VAL A 149 -16.54 -20.88 -39.55
C VAL A 149 -17.57 -20.36 -38.56
N VAL A 150 -18.78 -20.95 -38.54
CA VAL A 150 -19.84 -20.59 -37.59
C VAL A 150 -19.45 -20.96 -36.14
N GLU A 151 -18.80 -22.10 -35.92
CA GLU A 151 -18.29 -22.47 -34.59
C GLU A 151 -17.16 -21.55 -34.10
N LYS A 152 -16.28 -21.11 -35.01
CA LYS A 152 -15.24 -20.13 -34.67
C LYS A 152 -15.82 -18.76 -34.33
N LEU A 153 -16.81 -18.29 -35.10
CA LEU A 153 -17.51 -17.03 -34.83
C LEU A 153 -18.19 -17.05 -33.46
N LYS A 154 -18.88 -18.15 -33.11
CA LYS A 154 -19.51 -18.30 -31.78
C LYS A 154 -18.51 -18.23 -30.64
N ARG A 155 -17.34 -18.88 -30.77
CA ARG A 155 -16.31 -18.84 -29.71
C ARG A 155 -15.68 -17.47 -29.57
N MET A 156 -15.49 -16.75 -30.68
CA MET A 156 -14.99 -15.37 -30.64
C MET A 156 -16.02 -14.41 -30.03
N GLU A 157 -17.30 -14.59 -30.36
CA GLU A 157 -18.41 -13.84 -29.78
C GLU A 157 -18.53 -14.08 -28.27
N GLU A 158 -18.43 -15.33 -27.81
CA GLU A 158 -18.39 -15.67 -26.38
C GLU A 158 -17.18 -15.06 -25.65
N ARG A 159 -15.99 -15.06 -26.30
CA ARG A 159 -14.79 -14.45 -25.73
C ARG A 159 -14.90 -12.92 -25.68
N ALA A 160 -15.48 -12.30 -26.70
CA ALA A 160 -15.74 -10.86 -26.75
C ALA A 160 -16.73 -10.44 -25.67
N LEU A 161 -17.85 -11.16 -25.52
CA LEU A 161 -18.83 -10.94 -24.44
C LEU A 161 -18.21 -11.09 -23.04
N SER A 162 -17.33 -12.08 -22.86
CA SER A 162 -16.62 -12.28 -21.59
C SER A 162 -15.65 -11.13 -21.30
N ALA A 163 -14.93 -10.67 -22.32
CA ALA A 163 -14.00 -9.55 -22.22
C ALA A 163 -14.73 -8.22 -21.96
N GLU A 164 -15.85 -7.96 -22.63
CA GLU A 164 -16.70 -6.80 -22.37
C GLU A 164 -17.25 -6.81 -20.95
N ALA A 165 -17.70 -7.97 -20.45
CA ALA A 165 -18.15 -8.10 -19.06
C ALA A 165 -17.00 -7.89 -18.05
N ALA A 166 -15.78 -8.33 -18.37
CA ALA A 166 -14.61 -8.08 -17.54
C ALA A 166 -14.21 -6.59 -17.54
N LEU A 167 -14.31 -5.93 -18.69
CA LEU A 167 -14.00 -4.52 -18.85
C LEU A 167 -15.05 -3.63 -18.19
N ALA A 168 -16.33 -4.02 -18.24
CA ALA A 168 -17.40 -3.37 -17.49
C ALA A 168 -17.15 -3.44 -15.97
N ARG A 169 -16.80 -4.62 -15.44
CA ARG A 169 -16.41 -4.78 -14.02
C ARG A 169 -15.20 -3.93 -13.66
N ALA A 170 -14.14 -3.96 -14.47
CA ALA A 170 -12.96 -3.14 -14.25
C ALA A 170 -13.26 -1.63 -14.29
N ARG A 171 -14.19 -1.20 -15.13
CA ARG A 171 -14.64 0.20 -15.22
C ARG A 171 -15.46 0.61 -14.00
N GLU A 172 -16.33 -0.27 -13.49
CA GLU A 172 -17.03 -0.06 -12.22
C GLU A 172 -16.06 -0.01 -11.03
N ASP A 173 -15.03 -0.85 -11.03
CA ASP A 173 -13.98 -0.84 -10.01
C ASP A 173 -13.14 0.43 -10.06
N LEU A 174 -12.78 0.90 -11.26
CA LEU A 174 -12.10 2.19 -11.45
C LEU A 174 -12.99 3.37 -11.04
N GLN A 175 -14.30 3.33 -11.32
CA GLN A 175 -15.23 4.36 -10.86
C GLN A 175 -15.39 4.34 -9.34
N ARG A 176 -15.46 3.17 -8.70
CA ARG A 176 -15.46 3.04 -7.24
C ARG A 176 -14.16 3.53 -6.63
N MET A 177 -13.02 3.20 -7.24
CA MET A 177 -11.70 3.68 -6.79
C MET A 177 -11.58 5.20 -6.96
N ARG A 178 -12.14 5.76 -8.04
CA ARG A 178 -12.19 7.20 -8.26
C ARG A 178 -13.12 7.89 -7.26
N GLN A 179 -14.29 7.31 -6.99
CA GLN A 179 -15.22 7.82 -5.99
C GLN A 179 -14.57 7.76 -4.60
N PHE A 180 -13.90 6.65 -4.25
CA PHE A 180 -13.12 6.52 -3.03
C PHE A 180 -12.02 7.58 -2.92
N ALA A 181 -11.26 7.83 -3.99
CA ALA A 181 -10.25 8.88 -4.03
C ALA A 181 -10.88 10.29 -3.94
N GLN A 182 -12.04 10.51 -4.56
CA GLN A 182 -12.77 11.78 -4.49
C GLN A 182 -13.38 12.01 -3.11
N ASP A 183 -13.93 10.99 -2.45
CA ASP A 183 -14.48 11.09 -1.10
C ASP A 183 -13.37 11.26 -0.05
N PHE A 184 -12.19 10.66 -0.28
CA PHE A 184 -11.00 10.88 0.53
C PHE A 184 -10.42 12.30 0.36
N VAL A 185 -10.52 12.89 -0.84
CA VAL A 185 -9.92 14.20 -1.18
C VAL A 185 -10.89 15.39 -1.05
N MET A 186 -12.20 15.21 -1.19
CA MET A 186 -13.18 16.31 -1.21
C MET A 186 -13.86 16.58 0.14
N ASN A 187 -13.74 15.67 1.12
CA ASN A 187 -14.30 15.89 2.46
C ASN A 187 -13.43 16.80 3.36
N THR A 188 -12.29 17.26 2.84
CA THR A 188 -11.42 18.26 3.49
C THR A 188 -11.93 19.70 3.33
N ASP A 189 -12.79 20.03 2.34
CA ASP A 189 -13.01 21.45 1.98
C ASP A 189 -14.44 22.01 1.86
N VAL A 190 -15.53 21.30 2.21
CA VAL A 190 -16.88 21.93 2.25
C VAL A 190 -17.67 21.58 3.51
N ARG A 191 -17.34 22.26 4.63
CA ARG A 191 -18.17 22.27 5.84
C ARG A 191 -18.95 23.59 5.97
N THR A 192 -20.09 23.68 5.28
CA THR A 192 -21.17 24.58 5.68
C THR A 192 -22.48 23.81 5.84
N SER A 193 -22.83 23.59 7.11
CA SER A 193 -24.19 23.45 7.68
C SER A 193 -25.12 22.36 7.13
N THR A 194 -25.17 21.20 7.81
CA THR A 194 -26.37 20.35 8.02
C THR A 194 -26.17 19.41 9.23
N PRO A 195 -27.22 18.82 9.82
CA PRO A 195 -27.20 18.34 11.22
C PRO A 195 -26.50 16.99 11.41
N ALA A 196 -25.74 16.91 12.51
CA ALA A 196 -24.73 15.91 12.89
C ALA A 196 -25.17 14.44 13.10
N ILE A 197 -26.30 14.00 12.55
CA ILE A 197 -26.78 12.60 12.69
C ILE A 197 -26.59 11.80 11.40
N ALA A 198 -26.69 12.44 10.22
CA ALA A 198 -26.51 11.74 8.94
C ALA A 198 -25.02 11.45 8.64
N ASP A 199 -24.11 12.37 9.00
CA ASP A 199 -22.67 12.23 8.71
C ASP A 199 -21.99 11.03 9.38
N LEU A 200 -22.52 10.55 10.52
CA LEU A 200 -21.95 9.41 11.25
C LEU A 200 -22.22 8.06 10.58
N GLU A 201 -23.31 7.93 9.81
CA GLU A 201 -23.63 6.68 9.10
C GLU A 201 -22.74 6.49 7.85
N ASP A 202 -22.36 7.59 7.19
CA ASP A 202 -21.52 7.56 5.99
C ASP A 202 -20.04 7.22 6.31
N GLU A 203 -19.49 7.72 7.42
CA GLU A 203 -18.10 7.43 7.84
C GLU A 203 -17.90 5.96 8.26
N ASP A 204 -18.87 5.36 8.96
CA ASP A 204 -18.89 3.92 9.25
C ASP A 204 -18.84 3.10 7.96
N GLY A 205 -19.61 3.50 6.94
CA GLY A 205 -19.64 2.85 5.63
C GLY A 205 -18.28 2.85 4.96
N VAL A 206 -17.60 4.00 4.93
CA VAL A 206 -16.25 4.15 4.34
C VAL A 206 -15.25 3.25 5.07
N TYR A 207 -15.23 3.27 6.40
CA TYR A 207 -14.36 2.42 7.20
C TYR A 207 -14.54 0.92 6.89
N PHE A 208 -15.77 0.38 6.94
CA PHE A 208 -15.96 -1.05 6.69
C PHE A 208 -15.76 -1.43 5.21
N SER A 209 -15.99 -0.49 4.29
CA SER A 209 -15.75 -0.69 2.86
C SER A 209 -14.26 -0.84 2.53
N SER A 210 -13.36 -0.12 3.24
CA SER A 210 -11.92 -0.23 3.02
C SER A 210 -11.42 -1.64 3.34
N TYR A 211 -11.89 -2.22 4.45
CA TYR A 211 -11.62 -3.62 4.82
C TYR A 211 -12.30 -4.65 3.91
N GLY A 212 -13.16 -4.25 2.96
CA GLY A 212 -13.70 -5.15 1.94
C GLY A 212 -12.67 -5.52 0.87
N HIS A 213 -11.59 -4.74 0.75
CA HIS A 213 -10.57 -4.92 -0.27
C HIS A 213 -9.45 -5.87 0.21
N TYR A 214 -9.04 -6.82 -0.65
CA TYR A 214 -8.04 -7.83 -0.30
C TYR A 214 -6.67 -7.24 0.06
N GLY A 215 -6.30 -6.08 -0.51
CA GLY A 215 -4.99 -5.46 -0.32
C GLY A 215 -4.64 -5.17 1.14
N ILE A 216 -5.59 -4.69 1.95
CA ILE A 216 -5.38 -4.44 3.38
C ILE A 216 -5.13 -5.78 4.11
N HIS A 217 -5.93 -6.81 3.78
CA HIS A 217 -5.74 -8.15 4.35
C HIS A 217 -4.42 -8.80 3.94
N GLU A 218 -3.96 -8.56 2.71
CA GLU A 218 -2.66 -9.04 2.24
C GLU A 218 -1.51 -8.40 3.02
N GLU A 219 -1.53 -7.08 3.25
CA GLU A 219 -0.54 -6.39 4.08
C GLU A 219 -0.54 -6.93 5.52
N MET A 220 -1.73 -7.05 6.11
CA MET A 220 -1.94 -7.61 7.44
C MET A 220 -1.44 -9.05 7.58
N LEU A 221 -1.65 -9.90 6.58
CA LEU A 221 -1.20 -11.30 6.59
C LEU A 221 0.30 -11.45 6.30
N LYS A 222 0.89 -10.56 5.49
CA LYS A 222 2.34 -10.53 5.22
C LYS A 222 3.15 -9.98 6.40
N ASP A 223 2.52 -9.23 7.30
CA ASP A 223 3.11 -8.87 8.60
C ASP A 223 3.27 -10.12 9.47
N LYS A 224 4.45 -10.74 9.37
CA LYS A 224 4.82 -11.93 10.13
C LYS A 224 4.89 -11.64 11.62
N VAL A 225 5.45 -10.49 12.02
CA VAL A 225 5.59 -10.14 13.44
C VAL A 225 4.20 -10.13 14.09
N ARG A 226 3.22 -9.48 13.45
CA ARG A 226 1.82 -9.52 13.89
C ARG A 226 1.28 -10.95 13.91
N THR A 227 1.22 -11.58 12.75
CA THR A 227 0.43 -12.81 12.56
C THR A 227 1.03 -14.00 13.30
N GLU A 228 2.36 -14.12 13.31
CA GLU A 228 3.06 -15.19 14.03
C GLU A 228 3.01 -14.98 15.55
N SER A 229 2.97 -13.74 16.05
CA SER A 229 2.81 -13.51 17.50
C SER A 229 1.47 -14.03 18.02
N TYR A 230 0.37 -13.79 17.30
CA TYR A 230 -0.92 -14.38 17.66
C TYR A 230 -0.91 -15.91 17.54
N ARG A 231 -0.38 -16.44 16.43
CA ARG A 231 -0.25 -17.89 16.21
C ARG A 231 0.51 -18.55 17.35
N ASP A 232 1.69 -18.01 17.67
CA ASP A 232 2.60 -18.56 18.64
C ASP A 232 2.02 -18.45 20.05
N PHE A 233 1.34 -17.34 20.38
CA PHE A 233 0.61 -17.23 21.64
C PHE A 233 -0.46 -18.31 21.77
N ILE A 234 -1.29 -18.49 20.74
CA ILE A 234 -2.39 -19.46 20.72
C ILE A 234 -1.84 -20.90 20.82
N TYR A 235 -0.79 -21.24 20.06
CA TYR A 235 -0.22 -22.58 20.00
C TYR A 235 0.66 -22.94 21.20
N GLN A 236 1.33 -21.98 21.82
CA GLN A 236 2.13 -22.20 23.02
C GLN A 236 1.27 -22.24 24.29
N ASN A 237 0.03 -21.75 24.23
CA ASN A 237 -0.90 -21.74 25.36
C ASN A 237 -2.20 -22.50 25.07
N PRO A 238 -2.15 -23.78 24.62
CA PRO A 238 -3.34 -24.52 24.21
C PRO A 238 -4.33 -24.73 25.36
N HIS A 239 -3.88 -24.70 26.61
CA HIS A 239 -4.73 -24.80 27.80
C HIS A 239 -5.74 -23.63 27.95
N ILE A 240 -5.47 -22.48 27.30
CA ILE A 240 -6.37 -21.33 27.27
C ILE A 240 -7.50 -21.56 26.27
N PHE A 241 -7.22 -22.27 25.17
CA PHE A 241 -8.15 -22.42 24.04
C PHE A 241 -8.86 -23.76 24.00
N LYS A 242 -8.20 -24.83 24.48
CA LYS A 242 -8.71 -26.20 24.39
C LYS A 242 -10.06 -26.34 25.09
N ASP A 243 -11.02 -26.92 24.39
CA ASP A 243 -12.39 -27.14 24.85
C ASP A 243 -13.17 -25.84 25.20
N LYS A 244 -12.67 -24.67 24.79
CA LYS A 244 -13.28 -23.35 25.05
C LYS A 244 -14.12 -22.83 23.89
N VAL A 245 -15.05 -21.93 24.23
CA VAL A 245 -15.75 -21.09 23.25
C VAL A 245 -14.98 -19.78 23.10
N VAL A 246 -14.49 -19.52 21.89
CA VAL A 246 -13.66 -18.35 21.56
C VAL A 246 -14.47 -17.36 20.71
N LEU A 247 -14.34 -16.07 20.98
CA LEU A 247 -14.86 -14.98 20.15
C LEU A 247 -13.69 -14.25 19.50
N ASP A 248 -13.72 -14.12 18.18
CA ASP A 248 -12.77 -13.36 17.37
C ASP A 248 -13.48 -12.08 16.87
N VAL A 249 -13.15 -10.93 17.47
CA VAL A 249 -13.79 -9.63 17.18
C VAL A 249 -13.01 -8.91 16.08
N GLY A 250 -13.67 -8.66 14.95
CA GLY A 250 -13.03 -8.18 13.72
C GLY A 250 -12.19 -9.27 13.06
N CYS A 251 -12.83 -10.41 12.79
CA CYS A 251 -12.11 -11.61 12.35
C CYS A 251 -11.48 -11.49 10.95
N GLY A 252 -11.90 -10.51 10.13
CA GLY A 252 -11.42 -10.30 8.77
C GLY A 252 -11.48 -11.57 7.93
N THR A 253 -10.31 -12.03 7.48
CA THR A 253 -10.16 -13.29 6.72
C THR A 253 -10.33 -14.58 7.55
N GLY A 254 -10.50 -14.46 8.87
CA GLY A 254 -10.68 -15.59 9.79
C GLY A 254 -9.38 -16.24 10.25
N ILE A 255 -8.22 -15.63 10.02
CA ILE A 255 -6.91 -16.24 10.33
C ILE A 255 -6.74 -16.55 11.83
N LEU A 256 -7.13 -15.64 12.72
CA LEU A 256 -7.05 -15.86 14.17
C LEU A 256 -8.04 -16.93 14.62
N SER A 257 -9.25 -16.91 14.06
CA SER A 257 -10.25 -17.96 14.25
C SER A 257 -9.72 -19.35 13.89
N MET A 258 -9.00 -19.49 12.76
CA MET A 258 -8.37 -20.75 12.37
C MET A 258 -7.25 -21.18 13.32
N PHE A 259 -6.45 -20.26 13.84
CA PHE A 259 -5.45 -20.58 14.87
C PHE A 259 -6.12 -21.09 16.14
N ALA A 260 -7.17 -20.44 16.62
CA ALA A 260 -7.91 -20.88 17.81
C ALA A 260 -8.55 -22.26 17.62
N ALA A 261 -9.18 -22.52 16.47
CA ALA A 261 -9.75 -23.82 16.14
C ALA A 261 -8.66 -24.92 16.13
N LYS A 262 -7.52 -24.67 15.49
CA LYS A 262 -6.39 -25.62 15.45
C LYS A 262 -5.73 -25.85 16.81
N ALA A 263 -5.83 -24.91 17.74
CA ALA A 263 -5.41 -25.08 19.13
C ALA A 263 -6.39 -25.90 19.99
N GLY A 264 -7.49 -26.37 19.40
CA GLY A 264 -8.46 -27.25 20.06
C GLY A 264 -9.65 -26.53 20.69
N ALA A 265 -9.95 -25.29 20.26
CA ALA A 265 -11.18 -24.63 20.65
C ALA A 265 -12.41 -25.48 20.32
N LYS A 266 -13.34 -25.58 21.28
CA LYS A 266 -14.61 -26.30 21.09
C LYS A 266 -15.48 -25.63 20.04
N LYS A 267 -15.47 -24.30 20.03
CA LYS A 267 -16.18 -23.47 19.07
C LYS A 267 -15.51 -22.12 18.96
N VAL A 268 -15.43 -21.57 17.76
CA VAL A 268 -14.96 -20.21 17.50
C VAL A 268 -16.07 -19.43 16.81
N LEU A 269 -16.34 -18.23 17.30
CA LEU A 269 -17.28 -17.28 16.72
C LEU A 269 -16.48 -16.11 16.16
N GLY A 270 -16.39 -15.98 14.84
CA GLY A 270 -15.77 -14.83 14.19
C GLY A 270 -16.83 -13.79 13.85
N VAL A 271 -16.65 -12.55 14.25
CA VAL A 271 -17.57 -11.44 13.94
C VAL A 271 -16.83 -10.40 13.13
N ASP A 272 -17.37 -10.02 11.98
CA ASP A 272 -16.87 -8.91 11.17
C ASP A 272 -18.02 -8.28 10.38
N GLN A 273 -18.00 -6.96 10.24
CA GLN A 273 -19.01 -6.23 9.45
C GLN A 273 -18.69 -6.26 7.95
N SER A 274 -17.40 -6.29 7.59
CA SER A 274 -16.94 -6.09 6.22
C SER A 274 -17.33 -7.24 5.27
N GLU A 275 -17.32 -6.96 3.97
CA GLU A 275 -17.64 -7.93 2.91
C GLU A 275 -16.63 -9.08 2.82
N ILE A 276 -15.40 -8.88 3.31
CA ILE A 276 -14.35 -9.92 3.37
C ILE A 276 -14.81 -11.19 4.09
N LEU A 277 -15.82 -11.09 4.96
CA LEU A 277 -16.36 -12.22 5.69
C LEU A 277 -16.87 -13.33 4.75
N TYR A 278 -17.36 -12.99 3.55
CA TYR A 278 -17.80 -14.01 2.59
C TYR A 278 -16.63 -14.85 2.08
N GLN A 279 -15.51 -14.21 1.77
CA GLN A 279 -14.26 -14.91 1.43
C GLN A 279 -13.74 -15.70 2.65
N ALA A 280 -13.85 -15.15 3.85
CA ALA A 280 -13.50 -15.86 5.07
C ALA A 280 -14.31 -17.16 5.24
N MET A 281 -15.62 -17.16 4.92
CA MET A 281 -16.43 -18.38 4.93
C MET A 281 -15.88 -19.45 3.99
N ASP A 282 -15.46 -19.08 2.79
CA ASP A 282 -14.87 -20.01 1.83
C ASP A 282 -13.49 -20.49 2.29
N ILE A 283 -12.66 -19.61 2.86
CA ILE A 283 -11.36 -19.96 3.46
C ILE A 283 -11.56 -21.01 4.57
N ILE A 284 -12.53 -20.80 5.47
CA ILE A 284 -12.83 -21.74 6.56
C ILE A 284 -13.23 -23.12 6.01
N ARG A 285 -14.08 -23.18 4.98
CA ARG A 285 -14.51 -24.43 4.32
C ARG A 285 -13.35 -25.13 3.63
N LEU A 286 -12.51 -24.39 2.90
CA LEU A 286 -11.34 -24.93 2.22
C LEU A 286 -10.36 -25.59 3.21
N ASN A 287 -10.31 -25.09 4.44
CA ASN A 287 -9.48 -25.63 5.52
C ASN A 287 -10.21 -26.66 6.41
N ARG A 288 -11.47 -27.04 6.08
CA ARG A 288 -12.28 -28.02 6.81
C ARG A 288 -12.51 -27.67 8.28
N LEU A 289 -12.76 -26.38 8.54
CA LEU A 289 -12.96 -25.84 9.90
C LEU A 289 -14.40 -25.35 10.15
N GLU A 290 -15.31 -25.53 9.20
CA GLU A 290 -16.70 -25.06 9.24
C GLU A 290 -17.53 -25.64 10.41
N ASP A 291 -17.19 -26.83 10.90
CA ASP A 291 -17.84 -27.44 12.06
C ASP A 291 -17.43 -26.78 13.39
N THR A 292 -16.27 -26.10 13.42
CA THR A 292 -15.70 -25.48 14.61
C THR A 292 -15.85 -23.95 14.59
N VAL A 293 -15.66 -23.33 13.42
CA VAL A 293 -15.67 -21.88 13.24
C VAL A 293 -16.99 -21.44 12.61
N THR A 294 -17.74 -20.58 13.32
CA THR A 294 -18.95 -19.93 12.83
C THR A 294 -18.68 -18.45 12.62
N LEU A 295 -18.86 -17.96 11.40
CA LEU A 295 -18.70 -16.55 11.05
C LEU A 295 -20.05 -15.82 11.06
N ILE A 296 -20.08 -14.61 11.62
CA ILE A 296 -21.29 -13.80 11.80
C ILE A 296 -21.01 -12.41 11.20
N LYS A 297 -21.79 -12.04 10.18
CA LYS A 297 -21.70 -10.71 9.56
C LYS A 297 -22.43 -9.69 10.41
N GLY A 298 -21.74 -8.62 10.78
CA GLY A 298 -22.32 -7.52 11.55
C GLY A 298 -21.32 -6.83 12.47
N LYS A 299 -21.69 -5.66 13.00
CA LYS A 299 -20.97 -5.03 14.11
C LYS A 299 -21.22 -5.80 15.40
N ILE A 300 -20.20 -5.97 16.25
CA ILE A 300 -20.31 -6.76 17.49
C ILE A 300 -21.36 -6.19 18.46
N GLU A 301 -21.63 -4.90 18.35
CA GLU A 301 -22.63 -4.13 19.09
C GLU A 301 -24.06 -4.50 18.70
N GLU A 302 -24.28 -4.89 17.44
CA GLU A 302 -25.59 -5.08 16.82
C GLU A 302 -25.97 -6.56 16.69
N VAL A 303 -25.00 -7.45 16.54
CA VAL A 303 -25.24 -8.89 16.38
C VAL A 303 -25.63 -9.56 17.70
N ARG A 304 -26.27 -10.72 17.58
CA ARG A 304 -26.53 -11.64 18.70
C ARG A 304 -25.74 -12.92 18.49
N LEU A 305 -24.81 -13.20 19.39
CA LEU A 305 -24.07 -14.46 19.38
C LEU A 305 -25.01 -15.64 19.68
N PRO A 306 -24.77 -16.83 19.11
CA PRO A 306 -25.54 -18.05 19.37
C PRO A 306 -25.24 -18.68 20.75
N VAL A 307 -24.59 -17.93 21.64
CA VAL A 307 -24.20 -18.32 23.01
C VAL A 307 -24.39 -17.12 23.93
N GLU A 308 -24.70 -17.38 25.20
CA GLU A 308 -24.83 -16.32 26.21
C GLU A 308 -23.47 -15.74 26.60
N LYS A 309 -22.46 -16.61 26.77
CA LYS A 309 -21.11 -16.25 27.19
C LYS A 309 -20.04 -17.02 26.40
N VAL A 310 -18.87 -16.41 26.31
CA VAL A 310 -17.64 -16.99 25.75
C VAL A 310 -16.56 -17.06 26.82
N ASP A 311 -15.60 -17.97 26.64
CA ASP A 311 -14.49 -18.17 27.58
C ASP A 311 -13.29 -17.27 27.26
N VAL A 312 -13.05 -17.03 25.97
CA VAL A 312 -11.89 -16.28 25.48
C VAL A 312 -12.33 -15.31 24.39
N ILE A 313 -11.83 -14.08 24.45
CA ILE A 313 -11.92 -13.11 23.36
C ILE A 313 -10.52 -12.93 22.79
N ILE A 314 -10.38 -13.08 21.49
CA ILE A 314 -9.20 -12.68 20.72
C ILE A 314 -9.61 -11.58 19.75
N SER A 315 -8.72 -10.62 19.52
CA SER A 315 -8.96 -9.58 18.53
C SER A 315 -7.65 -8.94 18.14
N GLU A 316 -7.51 -8.59 16.87
CA GLU A 316 -6.51 -7.67 16.38
C GLU A 316 -7.23 -6.32 16.21
N TRP A 317 -7.15 -5.48 17.24
CA TRP A 317 -7.89 -4.23 17.34
C TRP A 317 -6.99 -3.00 17.24
N MET A 318 -5.68 -3.20 17.14
CA MET A 318 -4.71 -2.14 17.31
C MET A 318 -4.67 -1.29 16.04
N GLY A 319 -4.97 0.00 16.16
CA GLY A 319 -4.80 0.96 15.06
C GLY A 319 -3.42 1.62 15.08
N TYR A 320 -3.19 2.56 14.16
CA TYR A 320 -2.09 3.50 14.28
C TYR A 320 -2.15 4.24 15.62
N PHE A 321 -0.99 4.60 16.19
CA PHE A 321 -0.94 5.16 17.54
C PHE A 321 -1.69 4.32 18.60
N LEU A 322 -1.84 3.01 18.36
CA LEU A 322 -2.62 2.02 19.13
C LEU A 322 -4.14 2.22 19.11
N LEU A 323 -4.61 3.45 19.28
CA LEU A 323 -6.01 3.77 19.57
C LEU A 323 -6.78 4.34 18.37
N PHE A 324 -6.10 4.62 17.23
CA PHE A 324 -6.76 5.08 16.02
C PHE A 324 -7.76 4.02 15.52
N GLU A 325 -8.82 4.45 14.84
CA GLU A 325 -9.97 3.63 14.38
C GLU A 325 -10.87 3.09 15.51
N SER A 326 -10.51 3.31 16.78
CA SER A 326 -11.34 3.04 17.97
C SER A 326 -11.86 1.60 18.12
N MET A 327 -11.27 0.60 17.47
CA MET A 327 -11.73 -0.80 17.54
C MET A 327 -11.63 -1.42 18.94
N LEU A 328 -10.78 -0.89 19.82
CA LEU A 328 -10.74 -1.29 21.24
C LEU A 328 -12.10 -1.10 21.94
N ASP A 329 -12.90 -0.12 21.53
CA ASP A 329 -14.25 0.10 22.09
C ASP A 329 -15.14 -1.13 21.87
N SER A 330 -15.11 -1.68 20.65
CA SER A 330 -15.83 -2.88 20.26
C SER A 330 -15.37 -4.12 21.03
N VAL A 331 -14.06 -4.24 21.27
CA VAL A 331 -13.50 -5.31 22.12
C VAL A 331 -13.97 -5.17 23.57
N LEU A 332 -13.96 -3.96 24.12
CA LEU A 332 -14.44 -3.69 25.48
C LEU A 332 -15.96 -3.93 25.60
N TYR A 333 -16.74 -3.59 24.57
CA TYR A 333 -18.15 -3.93 24.49
C TYR A 333 -18.36 -5.45 24.52
N ALA A 334 -17.63 -6.18 23.66
CA ALA A 334 -17.70 -7.63 23.58
C ALA A 334 -17.31 -8.28 24.92
N LYS A 335 -16.26 -7.79 25.56
CA LYS A 335 -15.85 -8.20 26.91
C LYS A 335 -16.99 -8.06 27.91
N ASN A 336 -17.55 -6.87 28.02
CA ASN A 336 -18.56 -6.56 29.03
C ASN A 336 -19.86 -7.35 28.80
N LYS A 337 -20.24 -7.58 27.54
CA LYS A 337 -21.48 -8.27 27.18
C LYS A 337 -21.32 -9.79 27.20
N TYR A 338 -20.28 -10.32 26.56
CA TYR A 338 -20.17 -11.74 26.23
C TYR A 338 -19.11 -12.50 27.03
N LEU A 339 -18.14 -11.87 27.69
CA LEU A 339 -17.15 -12.63 28.44
C LEU A 339 -17.76 -13.26 29.70
N GLY A 340 -17.54 -14.57 29.87
CA GLY A 340 -17.94 -15.33 31.06
C GLY A 340 -17.06 -15.02 32.28
N LYS A 341 -17.52 -15.38 33.47
CA LYS A 341 -16.72 -15.24 34.70
C LYS A 341 -15.47 -16.12 34.61
N GLY A 342 -14.29 -15.52 34.79
CA GLY A 342 -13.01 -16.20 34.65
C GLY A 342 -12.53 -16.35 33.20
N GLY A 343 -13.23 -15.73 32.25
CA GLY A 343 -12.74 -15.61 30.88
C GLY A 343 -11.61 -14.60 30.75
N SER A 344 -10.96 -14.58 29.57
CA SER A 344 -9.81 -13.71 29.29
C SER A 344 -9.90 -13.05 27.91
N VAL A 345 -9.21 -11.92 27.75
CA VAL A 345 -9.13 -11.15 26.49
C VAL A 345 -7.68 -11.06 26.04
N TYR A 346 -7.44 -11.28 24.75
CA TYR A 346 -6.10 -11.21 24.14
C TYR A 346 -6.05 -10.32 22.88
N PRO A 347 -5.04 -9.45 22.72
CA PRO A 347 -4.00 -9.13 23.71
C PRO A 347 -4.59 -8.59 25.02
N ASP A 348 -3.89 -8.86 26.11
CA ASP A 348 -4.30 -8.47 27.45
C ASP A 348 -3.67 -7.15 27.88
N ILE A 349 -2.41 -6.89 27.50
CA ILE A 349 -1.67 -5.68 27.89
C ILE A 349 -1.09 -4.95 26.67
N CYS A 350 -1.22 -3.63 26.63
CA CYS A 350 -0.64 -2.77 25.60
C CYS A 350 0.00 -1.54 26.23
N THR A 351 1.07 -0.99 25.63
CA THR A 351 1.73 0.21 26.17
C THR A 351 2.11 1.24 25.10
N ILE A 352 1.58 2.45 25.20
CA ILE A 352 1.97 3.58 24.36
C ILE A 352 3.24 4.22 24.95
N SER A 353 4.24 4.52 24.11
CA SER A 353 5.56 4.98 24.57
C SER A 353 6.14 6.18 23.79
N LEU A 354 6.64 7.15 24.54
CA LEU A 354 7.50 8.29 24.21
C LEU A 354 8.83 7.96 23.55
N VAL A 355 9.25 8.59 22.45
CA VAL A 355 10.70 8.71 22.14
C VAL A 355 11.02 10.00 21.41
N ALA A 356 12.13 10.66 21.74
CA ALA A 356 12.60 11.83 21.00
C ALA A 356 13.41 11.40 19.77
N VAL A 357 13.16 12.08 18.65
CA VAL A 357 13.81 11.86 17.36
C VAL A 357 14.45 13.15 16.87
N SER A 358 15.60 12.99 16.20
CA SER A 358 16.26 14.04 15.44
C SER A 358 16.34 13.60 13.98
N ASP A 359 15.43 14.12 13.17
CA ASP A 359 15.37 13.91 11.71
C ASP A 359 15.15 15.26 11.03
N VAL A 360 16.25 16.01 10.89
CA VAL A 360 16.24 17.37 10.34
C VAL A 360 15.91 17.36 8.85
N SER A 361 16.33 16.33 8.11
CA SER A 361 16.00 16.19 6.69
C SER A 361 14.50 16.07 6.50
N LYS A 362 13.84 15.16 7.24
CA LYS A 362 12.40 14.99 7.16
C LYS A 362 11.62 16.22 7.59
N HIS A 363 12.07 16.88 8.64
CA HIS A 363 11.47 18.15 9.05
C HIS A 363 11.60 19.20 7.94
N ALA A 364 12.75 19.27 7.28
CA ALA A 364 12.94 20.16 6.14
C ALA A 364 11.99 19.80 4.99
N ASP A 365 11.91 18.53 4.60
CA ASP A 365 11.10 18.05 3.47
C ASP A 365 9.58 18.25 3.69
N ARG A 366 9.11 18.18 4.94
CA ARG A 366 7.67 18.27 5.26
C ARG A 366 7.22 19.65 5.73
N ILE A 367 8.03 20.29 6.58
CA ILE A 367 7.67 21.54 7.24
C ILE A 367 8.44 22.71 6.63
N ALA A 368 9.77 22.65 6.56
CA ALA A 368 10.55 23.80 6.07
C ALA A 368 10.40 24.03 4.56
N PHE A 369 10.04 23.02 3.78
CA PHE A 369 9.75 23.11 2.34
C PHE A 369 8.81 24.27 2.00
N TRP A 370 7.79 24.48 2.84
CA TRP A 370 6.80 25.54 2.63
C TRP A 370 7.33 26.96 2.87
N ASP A 371 8.51 27.14 3.48
CA ASP A 371 9.12 28.47 3.62
C ASP A 371 9.58 29.04 2.28
N ASP A 372 10.01 28.17 1.36
CA ASP A 372 10.54 28.54 0.05
C ASP A 372 10.29 27.41 -0.97
N VAL A 373 9.21 27.54 -1.71
CA VAL A 373 8.81 26.64 -2.80
C VAL A 373 9.19 27.32 -4.12
N TYR A 374 10.37 26.99 -4.67
CA TYR A 374 10.92 27.58 -5.90
C TYR A 374 11.03 29.12 -5.89
N GLY A 375 11.41 29.72 -4.76
CA GLY A 375 11.50 31.17 -4.58
C GLY A 375 10.23 31.81 -4.00
N PHE A 376 9.14 31.05 -3.83
CA PHE A 376 7.87 31.53 -3.34
C PHE A 376 7.62 31.11 -1.88
N ASN A 377 7.30 32.07 -1.01
CA ASN A 377 6.93 31.76 0.37
C ASN A 377 5.49 31.23 0.44
N MET A 378 5.34 29.94 0.77
CA MET A 378 4.06 29.26 0.94
C MET A 378 3.82 28.86 2.41
N SER A 379 4.40 29.59 3.36
CA SER A 379 4.38 29.22 4.78
C SER A 379 2.99 29.15 5.41
N CYS A 380 1.97 29.74 4.76
CA CYS A 380 0.57 29.59 5.13
C CYS A 380 0.11 28.12 5.12
N MET A 381 0.68 27.28 4.24
CA MET A 381 0.37 25.85 4.13
C MET A 381 0.77 25.06 5.37
N LYS A 382 1.78 25.53 6.13
CA LYS A 382 2.22 24.88 7.36
C LYS A 382 1.09 24.72 8.39
N LYS A 383 0.10 25.63 8.40
CA LYS A 383 -1.06 25.54 9.31
C LYS A 383 -1.90 24.28 9.07
N ALA A 384 -1.92 23.76 7.85
CA ALA A 384 -2.61 22.52 7.51
C ALA A 384 -1.73 21.28 7.76
N VAL A 385 -0.43 21.38 7.48
CA VAL A 385 0.50 20.23 7.55
C VAL A 385 0.96 19.91 8.97
N ILE A 386 1.23 20.93 9.79
CA ILE A 386 1.77 20.75 11.16
C ILE A 386 0.84 19.92 12.08
N PRO A 387 -0.49 20.11 12.04
CA PRO A 387 -1.39 19.28 12.83
C PRO A 387 -1.51 17.84 12.35
N GLU A 388 -1.05 17.47 11.16
CA GLU A 388 -1.17 16.09 10.70
C GLU A 388 -0.11 15.19 11.34
N ALA A 389 -0.55 14.11 11.97
CA ALA A 389 0.35 13.05 12.41
C ALA A 389 0.67 12.14 11.22
N VAL A 390 1.94 11.76 11.07
CA VAL A 390 2.40 10.97 9.92
C VAL A 390 2.67 9.53 10.35
N VAL A 391 2.21 8.55 9.57
CA VAL A 391 2.51 7.13 9.81
C VAL A 391 3.63 6.67 8.90
N GLU A 392 4.77 6.36 9.47
CA GLU A 392 5.97 6.03 8.70
C GLU A 392 6.99 5.21 9.50
N VAL A 393 7.95 4.60 8.79
CA VAL A 393 9.05 3.87 9.40
C VAL A 393 10.15 4.85 9.78
N LEU A 394 10.49 4.91 11.06
CA LEU A 394 11.60 5.73 11.56
C LEU A 394 12.93 4.96 11.47
N ASP A 395 13.99 5.64 11.04
CA ASP A 395 15.35 5.08 11.12
C ASP A 395 15.79 5.05 12.60
N PRO A 396 16.15 3.88 13.17
CA PRO A 396 16.63 3.76 14.55
C PRO A 396 17.79 4.68 14.92
N LYS A 397 18.59 5.10 13.93
CA LYS A 397 19.73 6.01 14.15
C LYS A 397 19.30 7.40 14.58
N THR A 398 18.10 7.83 14.16
CA THR A 398 17.51 9.15 14.46
C THR A 398 17.00 9.26 15.90
N LEU A 399 16.92 8.16 16.66
CA LEU A 399 16.51 8.17 18.06
C LEU A 399 17.56 8.88 18.93
N VAL A 400 17.09 9.83 19.75
CA VAL A 400 17.92 10.65 20.64
C VAL A 400 17.49 10.59 22.11
N SER A 401 16.55 9.72 22.48
CA SER A 401 16.22 9.42 23.88
C SER A 401 15.95 7.95 24.14
N ASP A 402 15.96 7.57 25.42
CA ASP A 402 15.35 6.33 25.87
C ASP A 402 13.80 6.42 25.75
N PRO A 403 13.08 5.30 25.54
CA PRO A 403 11.62 5.32 25.46
C PRO A 403 10.96 5.56 26.83
N CYS A 404 9.80 6.21 26.86
CA CYS A 404 9.04 6.51 28.07
C CYS A 404 7.57 6.12 27.94
N GLY A 405 7.10 5.10 28.67
CA GLY A 405 5.69 4.68 28.64
C GLY A 405 4.75 5.77 29.15
N VAL A 406 3.73 6.14 28.35
CA VAL A 406 2.74 7.17 28.72
C VAL A 406 1.35 6.63 28.99
N LYS A 407 1.03 5.44 28.47
CA LYS A 407 -0.24 4.78 28.75
C LYS A 407 -0.04 3.28 28.78
N HIS A 408 -0.44 2.66 29.88
CA HIS A 408 -0.56 1.21 29.99
C HIS A 408 -2.05 0.86 29.94
N ILE A 409 -2.40 -0.06 29.05
CA ILE A 409 -3.76 -0.55 28.85
C ILE A 409 -3.78 -2.02 29.26
N ASP A 410 -4.62 -2.35 30.22
CA ASP A 410 -4.96 -3.73 30.57
C ASP A 410 -6.39 -3.99 30.10
N CYS A 411 -6.56 -4.78 29.04
CA CYS A 411 -7.85 -5.03 28.41
C CYS A 411 -8.85 -5.70 29.36
N HIS A 412 -8.41 -6.34 30.45
CA HIS A 412 -9.31 -6.91 31.46
C HIS A 412 -9.98 -5.81 32.30
N THR A 413 -9.22 -4.78 32.69
CA THR A 413 -9.67 -3.77 33.66
C THR A 413 -10.05 -2.42 33.03
N THR A 414 -9.51 -2.12 31.85
CA THR A 414 -9.73 -0.84 31.14
C THR A 414 -11.20 -0.64 30.74
N SER A 415 -11.65 0.61 30.81
CA SER A 415 -12.93 1.12 30.32
C SER A 415 -12.73 2.12 29.17
N ILE A 416 -13.81 2.43 28.43
CA ILE A 416 -13.74 3.39 27.30
C ILE A 416 -13.27 4.77 27.75
N SER A 417 -13.68 5.22 28.95
CA SER A 417 -13.25 6.52 29.49
C SER A 417 -11.76 6.57 29.82
N ASP A 418 -11.11 5.42 30.02
CA ASP A 418 -9.66 5.37 30.25
C ASP A 418 -8.85 5.57 28.96
N LEU A 419 -9.48 5.47 27.78
CA LEU A 419 -8.81 5.61 26.49
C LEU A 419 -8.58 7.08 26.10
N GLU A 420 -9.30 8.00 26.74
CA GLU A 420 -8.97 9.42 26.76
C GLU A 420 -8.13 9.73 28.00
N PHE A 421 -6.89 10.19 27.82
CA PHE A 421 -5.96 10.30 28.94
C PHE A 421 -5.02 11.49 28.80
N ALA A 422 -4.49 11.93 29.93
CA ALA A 422 -3.36 12.83 30.00
C ALA A 422 -2.25 12.20 30.84
N SER A 423 -1.01 12.35 30.40
CA SER A 423 0.15 11.73 31.06
C SER A 423 1.36 12.64 30.98
N ASP A 424 2.01 12.87 32.12
CA ASP A 424 3.30 13.54 32.16
C ASP A 424 4.39 12.52 31.80
N PHE A 425 5.39 12.95 31.04
CA PHE A 425 6.49 12.09 30.61
C PHE A 425 7.84 12.76 30.82
N THR A 426 8.88 11.95 30.90
CA THR A 426 10.27 12.40 30.95
C THR A 426 11.12 11.54 30.04
N LEU A 427 11.62 12.13 28.97
CA LEU A 427 12.51 11.49 28.01
C LEU A 427 13.95 11.77 28.42
N LYS A 428 14.71 10.71 28.68
CA LYS A 428 16.14 10.82 28.95
C LYS A 428 16.91 10.91 27.64
N ILE A 429 17.46 12.08 27.36
CA ILE A 429 18.18 12.35 26.11
C ILE A 429 19.51 11.62 26.11
N THR A 430 19.76 10.81 25.09
CA THR A 430 20.97 9.99 24.93
C THR A 430 21.98 10.60 23.98
N LYS A 431 21.56 11.51 23.08
CA LYS A 431 22.42 12.19 22.10
C LYS A 431 22.11 13.68 22.05
N THR A 432 23.15 14.51 21.95
CA THR A 432 22.99 15.95 21.68
C THR A 432 22.61 16.16 20.23
N ALA A 433 21.45 16.76 19.98
CA ALA A 433 20.89 16.92 18.63
C ALA A 433 19.80 18.01 18.59
N VAL A 434 19.23 18.26 17.41
CA VAL A 434 18.02 19.07 17.25
C VAL A 434 16.81 18.13 17.28
N CYS A 435 15.97 18.25 18.29
CA CYS A 435 14.76 17.45 18.45
C CYS A 435 13.67 17.96 17.50
N THR A 436 13.21 17.08 16.59
CA THR A 436 12.13 17.35 15.62
C THR A 436 10.79 16.66 16.03
N VAL A 437 10.82 15.86 17.12
CA VAL A 437 9.78 15.05 17.83
C VAL A 437 9.27 13.80 17.12
N ALA A 438 8.95 12.77 17.93
CA ALA A 438 8.30 11.51 17.53
C ALA A 438 7.47 10.88 18.69
N LEU A 439 6.59 9.95 18.34
CA LEU A 439 5.97 9.02 19.29
C LEU A 439 6.03 7.57 18.77
N TYR A 440 5.98 6.65 19.71
CA TYR A 440 6.38 5.26 19.55
C TYR A 440 5.39 4.34 20.30
N PHE A 441 5.36 3.06 19.97
CA PHE A 441 4.39 2.12 20.56
C PHE A 441 5.05 0.77 20.87
N ILE A 442 4.68 0.16 22.01
CA ILE A 442 5.06 -1.20 22.41
C ILE A 442 3.80 -2.00 22.77
N GLN A 443 3.57 -3.08 22.04
CA GLN A 443 2.57 -4.08 22.39
C GLN A 443 3.19 -5.08 23.40
N HIS A 444 2.44 -5.52 24.41
CA HIS A 444 2.93 -6.50 25.39
C HIS A 444 1.91 -7.62 25.61
N PHE A 445 1.98 -8.74 24.88
CA PHE A 445 1.16 -9.89 25.29
C PHE A 445 1.77 -10.51 26.55
N ARG A 446 1.00 -10.58 27.63
CA ARG A 446 1.44 -11.18 28.88
C ARG A 446 0.56 -12.38 29.16
N THR A 447 1.12 -13.57 29.06
CA THR A 447 0.42 -14.75 29.57
C THR A 447 1.46 -15.72 30.09
N LEU A 448 1.37 -16.02 31.39
CA LEU A 448 2.24 -16.98 32.03
C LEU A 448 1.67 -18.40 31.79
N PRO A 449 2.49 -19.41 31.48
CA PRO A 449 3.96 -19.43 31.60
C PRO A 449 4.73 -19.09 30.30
N MET A 450 4.09 -19.10 29.11
CA MET A 450 4.76 -18.86 27.83
C MET A 450 4.41 -17.48 27.27
N GLN A 451 5.32 -16.54 27.49
CA GLN A 451 5.17 -15.14 27.11
C GLN A 451 5.56 -14.92 25.64
N VAL A 452 4.64 -14.38 24.84
CA VAL A 452 4.93 -13.87 23.49
C VAL A 452 4.87 -12.35 23.53
N VAL A 453 5.84 -11.64 22.97
CA VAL A 453 5.84 -10.16 22.94
C VAL A 453 6.39 -9.70 21.61
N PHE A 454 5.80 -8.67 21.02
CA PHE A 454 6.41 -7.95 19.92
C PHE A 454 6.27 -6.44 20.12
N SER A 455 7.13 -5.67 19.49
CA SER A 455 7.12 -4.21 19.53
C SER A 455 7.03 -3.68 18.10
N THR A 456 6.28 -2.60 17.90
CA THR A 456 6.24 -1.84 16.64
C THR A 456 7.28 -0.72 16.63
N GLY A 457 8.32 -0.89 17.44
CA GLY A 457 9.35 0.11 17.63
C GLY A 457 10.36 0.17 16.50
N PRO A 458 11.03 1.32 16.24
CA PRO A 458 12.05 1.43 15.20
C PRO A 458 13.18 0.41 15.38
N GLN A 459 13.55 0.13 16.63
CA GLN A 459 14.60 -0.85 16.96
C GLN A 459 14.17 -2.32 16.79
N SER A 460 12.89 -2.57 16.52
CA SER A 460 12.29 -3.89 16.32
C SER A 460 12.10 -4.17 14.83
N THR A 461 11.78 -5.42 14.49
CA THR A 461 11.39 -5.78 13.12
C THR A 461 10.16 -4.98 12.71
N GLN A 462 10.18 -4.44 11.49
CA GLN A 462 9.09 -3.61 10.95
C GLN A 462 7.76 -4.36 10.92
N THR A 463 6.71 -3.66 11.30
CA THR A 463 5.31 -4.07 11.21
C THR A 463 4.55 -3.10 10.28
N HIS A 464 3.35 -3.48 9.86
CA HIS A 464 2.50 -2.62 9.01
C HIS A 464 2.05 -1.34 9.73
N TRP A 465 1.94 -1.37 11.07
CA TRP A 465 1.64 -0.18 11.88
C TRP A 465 2.70 0.92 11.81
N LYS A 466 3.95 0.56 11.49
CA LYS A 466 5.09 1.49 11.48
C LYS A 466 5.13 2.30 12.80
N GLN A 467 5.34 3.61 12.74
CA GLN A 467 5.27 4.53 13.88
C GLN A 467 4.49 5.78 13.54
N THR A 468 3.90 6.42 14.55
CA THR A 468 3.20 7.71 14.40
C THR A 468 4.11 8.86 14.80
N VAL A 469 4.43 9.72 13.84
CA VAL A 469 5.35 10.83 13.96
C VAL A 469 4.57 12.14 14.13
N PHE A 470 4.99 12.91 15.12
CA PHE A 470 4.39 14.20 15.47
C PHE A 470 5.47 15.28 15.31
N LEU A 471 5.55 15.88 14.12
CA LEU A 471 6.60 16.85 13.80
C LEU A 471 6.36 18.16 14.54
N LEU A 472 7.37 18.67 15.25
CA LEU A 472 7.28 19.99 15.85
C LEU A 472 7.24 21.08 14.78
N GLU A 473 6.43 22.11 15.00
CA GLU A 473 6.52 23.35 14.22
C GLU A 473 7.93 23.95 14.31
N LYS A 474 8.49 23.99 15.53
CA LYS A 474 9.81 24.57 15.83
C LYS A 474 10.69 23.56 16.54
N PRO A 475 11.60 22.89 15.81
CA PRO A 475 12.61 22.03 16.41
C PRO A 475 13.47 22.80 17.41
N PHE A 476 13.96 22.12 18.44
CA PHE A 476 14.82 22.74 19.46
C PHE A 476 15.99 21.84 19.85
N ALA A 477 17.09 22.45 20.29
CA ALA A 477 18.29 21.71 20.68
C ALA A 477 18.09 20.99 22.02
N VAL A 478 18.54 19.74 22.09
CA VAL A 478 18.61 18.92 23.32
C VAL A 478 20.03 18.45 23.55
N LYS A 479 20.42 18.26 24.82
CA LYS A 479 21.77 17.79 25.18
C LYS A 479 21.73 16.38 25.75
N ALA A 480 22.73 15.56 25.41
CA ALA A 480 22.89 14.24 26.02
C ALA A 480 22.97 14.36 27.56
N GLY A 481 22.21 13.50 28.26
CA GLY A 481 22.05 13.52 29.71
C GLY A 481 20.93 14.43 30.22
N GLU A 482 20.31 15.24 29.36
CA GLU A 482 19.16 16.06 29.70
C GLU A 482 17.89 15.20 29.92
N ALA A 483 17.01 15.67 30.80
CA ALA A 483 15.69 15.10 31.00
C ALA A 483 14.63 16.02 30.38
N LEU A 484 14.18 15.69 29.18
CA LEU A 484 13.13 16.44 28.48
C LEU A 484 11.78 16.07 29.07
N LYS A 485 11.16 17.01 29.78
CA LYS A 485 9.84 16.82 30.40
C LYS A 485 8.74 17.38 29.51
N GLY A 486 7.60 16.71 29.52
CA GLY A 486 6.42 17.17 28.81
C GLY A 486 5.15 16.50 29.31
N LYS A 487 4.05 16.84 28.65
CA LYS A 487 2.74 16.25 28.89
C LYS A 487 2.10 15.87 27.56
N ILE A 488 1.55 14.66 27.48
CA ILE A 488 0.71 14.22 26.38
C ILE A 488 -0.74 14.21 26.83
N THR A 489 -1.65 14.60 25.96
CA THR A 489 -3.10 14.49 26.16
C THR A 489 -3.70 13.89 24.90
N VAL A 490 -4.54 12.86 25.04
CA VAL A 490 -5.17 12.13 23.95
C VAL A 490 -6.68 12.13 24.16
N HIS A 491 -7.42 12.56 23.15
CA HIS A 491 -8.87 12.60 23.13
C HIS A 491 -9.40 12.01 21.84
N LYS A 492 -10.59 11.44 21.88
CA LYS A 492 -11.35 11.12 20.66
C LYS A 492 -11.94 12.41 20.10
N ASN A 493 -12.00 12.51 18.78
CA ASN A 493 -12.71 13.63 18.17
C ASN A 493 -14.22 13.44 18.40
N LYS A 494 -14.90 14.50 18.85
CA LYS A 494 -16.33 14.45 19.16
C LYS A 494 -17.22 14.31 17.93
N LYS A 495 -16.72 14.75 16.77
CA LYS A 495 -17.44 14.68 15.50
C LYS A 495 -17.19 13.37 14.77
N ASP A 496 -15.96 12.86 14.87
CA ASP A 496 -15.54 11.57 14.32
C ASP A 496 -14.88 10.76 15.46
N PRO A 497 -15.61 9.82 16.08
CA PRO A 497 -15.09 9.00 17.17
C PRO A 497 -13.95 8.04 16.79
N ARG A 498 -13.68 7.81 15.49
CA ARG A 498 -12.53 7.01 15.02
C ARG A 498 -11.25 7.83 14.90
N SER A 499 -11.39 9.14 14.70
CA SER A 499 -10.28 10.10 14.75
C SER A 499 -9.79 10.36 16.18
N LEU A 500 -8.50 10.65 16.30
CA LEU A 500 -7.87 11.08 17.56
C LEU A 500 -7.32 12.50 17.48
N THR A 501 -7.41 13.21 18.59
CA THR A 501 -6.72 14.48 18.83
C THR A 501 -5.65 14.25 19.88
N VAL A 502 -4.40 14.51 19.53
CA VAL A 502 -3.23 14.35 20.41
C VAL A 502 -2.60 15.71 20.64
N SER A 503 -2.48 16.15 21.88
CA SER A 503 -1.78 17.38 22.26
C SER A 503 -0.49 17.05 23.00
N LEU A 504 0.62 17.62 22.55
CA LEU A 504 1.93 17.53 23.18
C LEU A 504 2.34 18.89 23.73
N THR A 505 2.61 18.94 25.04
CA THR A 505 3.19 20.11 25.70
C THR A 505 4.65 19.86 26.00
N LEU A 506 5.54 20.64 25.39
CA LEU A 506 7.00 20.63 25.57
C LEU A 506 7.48 22.07 25.75
N ASN A 507 8.38 22.32 26.72
CA ASN A 507 8.95 23.66 26.96
C ASN A 507 7.90 24.79 27.05
N SER A 508 6.78 24.52 27.71
CA SER A 508 5.63 25.45 27.86
C SER A 508 4.89 25.80 26.56
N SER A 509 5.20 25.14 25.45
CA SER A 509 4.48 25.24 24.18
C SER A 509 3.64 23.99 23.97
N THR A 510 2.38 24.15 23.56
CA THR A 510 1.49 23.04 23.26
C THR A 510 1.21 23.00 21.77
N GLN A 511 1.42 21.85 21.15
CA GLN A 511 1.04 21.58 19.77
C GLN A 511 0.01 20.46 19.75
N THR A 512 -1.03 20.62 18.93
CA THR A 512 -2.12 19.66 18.79
C THR A 512 -2.08 19.08 17.39
N TYR A 513 -2.29 17.78 17.33
CA TYR A 513 -2.26 16.98 16.13
C TYR A 513 -3.56 16.20 15.99
N SER A 514 -3.93 15.92 14.75
CA SER A 514 -5.06 15.09 14.38
C SER A 514 -4.55 13.81 13.71
N LEU A 515 -5.12 12.68 14.11
CA LEU A 515 -5.05 11.42 13.38
C LEU A 515 -6.44 11.19 12.83
N GLN A 516 -6.58 11.23 11.51
CA GLN A 516 -7.84 11.08 10.79
C GLN A 516 -7.73 9.98 9.75
#